data_AF-A0A7W3LNV4-F1
#
_entry.id   AF-A0A7W3LNV4-F1
#
_cell.length_a   1.000
_cell.length_b   1.000
_cell.length_c   1.000
_cell.angle_alpha   90.00
_cell.angle_beta   90.00
_cell.angle_gamma   90.00
#
_symmetry.space_group_name_H-M   'P 1'
#
loop_
_entity.id
_entity.type
_entity.pdbx_description
1 polymer ?
#
loop_
_entity_poly.entity_id
_entity_poly.type
_entity_poly.pdbx_seq_one_letter_code
_entity_poly.pdbx_strand_id
1 'polypeptide(L)'
;MRRVLAGVTAGVLVLAAGCSGGDEDPGTDGNVAGEPAVTAEESARVLADWTRRYNEAVGSGDARVWREAVTGPLAAPVEARVRTYGRLPGSARVEPRNPVFYVPRQKGWPRWFAVAALDGGRQVLAVFARAGAKDRWRAAHWLPFKGRPPELAYDSEGYAVPAPDRGVAAAHAAYLGGDDTAPLTPDAFSSDARARRDRFAPGPGPSYALQTKDGGSLVWYGLTQEQAGGGTPRAELRDYLTRTGRTGGGVRATWQWLAIGYAPVSGRANVLGESVSLAAVR
;
A
#
# COMPACT_ATOMS: atom_id res chain seq x y z
N MET A 1 35.04 -38.53 65.62
CA MET A 1 34.87 -39.03 64.23
C MET A 1 33.52 -39.73 64.12
N ARG A 2 32.80 -39.43 63.02
CA ARG A 2 31.57 -40.08 62.50
C ARG A 2 30.27 -39.97 63.30
N ARG A 3 29.46 -39.00 62.86
CA ARG A 3 28.00 -38.95 62.94
C ARG A 3 27.40 -39.97 61.97
N VAL A 4 26.34 -40.67 62.38
CA VAL A 4 25.37 -41.33 61.48
C VAL A 4 23.98 -40.93 61.98
N LEU A 5 23.27 -40.14 61.17
CA LEU A 5 21.85 -39.82 61.33
C LEU A 5 21.15 -40.46 60.12
N ALA A 6 20.34 -41.48 60.38
CA ALA A 6 19.41 -42.06 59.42
C ALA A 6 18.00 -41.76 59.95
N GLY A 7 17.27 -40.90 59.23
CA GLY A 7 15.93 -40.46 59.59
C GLY A 7 14.97 -40.64 58.42
N VAL A 8 14.28 -41.79 58.44
CA VAL A 8 12.87 -42.05 58.09
C VAL A 8 12.21 -41.21 56.99
N THR A 9 11.89 -41.89 55.88
CA THR A 9 10.83 -41.54 54.93
C THR A 9 9.43 -41.79 55.53
N ALA A 10 8.57 -40.78 55.48
CA ALA A 10 7.12 -40.93 55.59
C ALA A 10 6.47 -39.96 54.60
N GLY A 11 5.74 -40.50 53.62
CA GLY A 11 4.95 -39.72 52.65
C GLY A 11 3.57 -39.41 53.20
N VAL A 12 2.99 -38.27 52.80
CA VAL A 12 1.57 -37.96 52.98
C VAL A 12 1.06 -37.10 51.80
N LEU A 13 0.02 -37.66 51.17
CA LEU A 13 -1.15 -37.12 50.47
C LEU A 13 -1.14 -35.80 49.65
N VAL A 14 -1.71 -35.99 48.45
CA VAL A 14 -2.32 -35.01 47.54
C VAL A 14 -3.57 -34.36 48.16
N LEU A 15 -3.70 -33.04 48.04
CA LEU A 15 -4.98 -32.32 48.03
C LEU A 15 -4.95 -31.23 46.96
N ALA A 16 -5.94 -31.26 46.07
CA ALA A 16 -6.25 -30.21 45.12
C ALA A 16 -7.36 -29.32 45.69
N ALA A 17 -7.18 -28.00 45.66
CA ALA A 17 -8.23 -26.98 45.64
C ALA A 17 -7.60 -25.65 45.20
N GLY A 18 -8.15 -25.05 44.14
CA GLY A 18 -7.70 -23.75 43.63
C GLY A 18 -8.28 -22.57 44.40
N CYS A 19 -7.70 -21.39 44.16
CA CYS A 19 -8.39 -20.11 43.97
C CYS A 19 -7.37 -19.02 43.58
N SER A 20 -7.62 -18.44 42.41
CA SER A 20 -7.45 -17.04 41.99
C SER A 20 -6.19 -16.23 42.35
N GLY A 21 -5.66 -15.57 41.31
CA GLY A 21 -5.12 -14.22 41.43
C GLY A 21 -3.61 -14.14 41.22
N GLY A 22 -3.19 -14.20 39.96
CA GLY A 22 -1.87 -13.75 39.54
C GLY A 22 -2.05 -12.95 38.26
N ASP A 23 -1.73 -11.66 38.35
CA ASP A 23 -1.99 -10.62 37.36
C ASP A 23 -1.57 -11.01 35.93
N GLU A 24 -2.57 -11.06 35.04
CA GLU A 24 -2.33 -11.06 33.60
C GLU A 24 -1.90 -9.65 33.20
N ASP A 25 -0.60 -9.48 32.97
CA ASP A 25 -0.01 -8.30 32.35
C ASP A 25 -0.60 -8.12 30.93
N PRO A 26 -1.41 -7.07 30.66
CA PRO A 26 -1.98 -6.88 29.35
C PRO A 26 -1.03 -6.02 28.53
N GLY A 27 -0.10 -6.68 27.83
CA GLY A 27 0.38 -6.13 26.56
C GLY A 27 1.88 -6.21 26.34
N THR A 28 2.36 -7.35 25.82
CA THR A 28 3.40 -7.31 24.77
C THR A 28 3.42 -8.54 23.85
N ASP A 29 2.28 -9.16 23.55
CA ASP A 29 2.24 -10.21 22.50
C ASP A 29 1.74 -9.62 21.17
N GLY A 30 2.43 -8.59 20.69
CA GLY A 30 2.29 -8.05 19.35
C GLY A 30 3.01 -8.87 18.28
N ASN A 31 3.39 -10.12 18.58
CA ASN A 31 4.09 -10.97 17.65
C ASN A 31 3.08 -11.53 16.63
N VAL A 32 2.84 -10.79 15.55
CA VAL A 32 2.12 -11.31 14.39
C VAL A 32 2.95 -12.49 13.87
N ALA A 33 2.57 -13.70 14.26
CA ALA A 33 3.23 -14.94 13.86
C ALA A 33 3.39 -14.96 12.34
N GLY A 34 4.61 -15.05 11.83
CA GLY A 34 4.88 -15.02 10.40
C GLY A 34 6.35 -14.82 10.09
N GLU A 35 6.73 -15.14 8.87
CA GLU A 35 8.07 -14.84 8.36
C GLU A 35 8.11 -13.41 7.83
N PRO A 36 9.26 -12.72 7.88
CA PRO A 36 9.45 -11.51 7.13
C PRO A 36 9.04 -11.70 5.66
N ALA A 37 8.33 -10.72 5.11
CA ALA A 37 7.88 -10.81 3.72
C ALA A 37 9.04 -11.00 2.73
N VAL A 38 10.19 -10.42 3.07
CA VAL A 38 11.44 -10.44 2.32
C VAL A 38 12.60 -10.21 3.30
N THR A 39 13.80 -10.73 3.04
CA THR A 39 14.96 -10.38 3.89
C THR A 39 15.44 -8.96 3.61
N ALA A 40 16.25 -8.39 4.50
CA ALA A 40 16.86 -7.08 4.28
C ALA A 40 17.67 -7.05 2.97
N GLU A 41 18.53 -8.04 2.73
CA GLU A 41 19.35 -8.10 1.51
C GLU A 41 18.49 -8.33 0.26
N GLU A 42 17.44 -9.16 0.36
CA GLU A 42 16.54 -9.40 -0.77
C GLU A 42 15.72 -8.15 -1.09
N SER A 43 15.30 -7.36 -0.10
CA SER A 43 14.53 -6.12 -0.34
C SER A 43 15.32 -5.10 -1.18
N ALA A 44 16.62 -4.95 -0.91
CA ALA A 44 17.51 -4.11 -1.69
C ALA A 44 17.69 -4.64 -3.13
N ARG A 45 17.87 -5.96 -3.29
CA ARG A 45 17.95 -6.60 -4.62
C ARG A 45 16.66 -6.41 -5.41
N VAL A 46 15.49 -6.55 -4.76
CA VAL A 46 14.18 -6.35 -5.40
C VAL A 46 14.05 -4.93 -5.93
N LEU A 47 14.40 -3.91 -5.14
CA LEU A 47 14.32 -2.52 -5.59
C LEU A 47 15.26 -2.26 -6.78
N ALA A 48 16.50 -2.76 -6.73
CA ALA A 48 17.46 -2.60 -7.82
C ALA A 48 16.99 -3.31 -9.12
N ASP A 49 16.54 -4.55 -9.01
CA ASP A 49 16.06 -5.34 -10.14
C ASP A 49 14.76 -4.79 -10.74
N TRP A 50 13.86 -4.29 -9.89
CA TRP A 50 12.68 -3.60 -10.36
C TRP A 50 13.04 -2.28 -11.05
N THR A 51 13.95 -1.48 -10.50
CA THR A 51 14.37 -0.19 -11.08
C THR A 51 14.90 -0.40 -12.51
N ARG A 52 15.74 -1.43 -12.71
CA ARG A 52 16.24 -1.80 -14.04
C ARG A 52 15.10 -2.14 -15.00
N ARG A 53 14.19 -3.05 -14.61
CA ARG A 53 13.03 -3.47 -15.43
C ARG A 53 12.09 -2.32 -15.73
N TYR A 54 11.81 -1.47 -14.76
CA TYR A 54 10.95 -0.30 -14.91
C TYR A 54 11.57 0.67 -15.94
N ASN A 55 12.85 0.98 -15.82
CA ASN A 55 13.55 1.89 -16.74
C ASN A 55 13.72 1.30 -18.16
N GLU A 56 13.81 -0.02 -18.28
CA GLU A 56 13.71 -0.72 -19.56
C GLU A 56 12.31 -0.59 -20.17
N ALA A 57 11.25 -0.80 -19.36
CA ALA A 57 9.87 -0.68 -19.79
C ALA A 57 9.53 0.75 -20.26
N VAL A 58 10.10 1.78 -19.61
CA VAL A 58 10.00 3.19 -20.06
C VAL A 58 10.47 3.35 -21.51
N GLY A 59 11.57 2.69 -21.89
CA GLY A 59 12.13 2.77 -23.23
C GLY A 59 11.55 1.78 -24.25
N SER A 60 10.78 0.78 -23.82
CA SER A 60 10.36 -0.32 -24.70
C SER A 60 9.23 0.06 -25.65
N GLY A 61 8.26 0.84 -25.16
CA GLY A 61 7.00 1.07 -25.86
C GLY A 61 6.09 -0.17 -25.93
N ASP A 62 6.40 -1.21 -25.16
CA ASP A 62 5.71 -2.50 -25.15
C ASP A 62 5.01 -2.73 -23.80
N ALA A 63 3.68 -2.77 -23.82
CA ALA A 63 2.85 -3.04 -22.64
C ALA A 63 3.15 -4.39 -21.98
N ARG A 64 3.68 -5.38 -22.72
CA ARG A 64 4.04 -6.68 -22.14
C ARG A 64 5.21 -6.56 -21.18
N VAL A 65 6.17 -5.70 -21.47
CA VAL A 65 7.34 -5.44 -20.61
C VAL A 65 6.90 -4.77 -19.31
N TRP A 66 5.91 -3.88 -19.38
CA TRP A 66 5.34 -3.22 -18.19
C TRP A 66 4.68 -4.19 -17.21
N ARG A 67 4.01 -5.23 -17.68
CA ARG A 67 3.37 -6.24 -16.81
C ARG A 67 4.34 -7.01 -15.91
N GLU A 68 5.61 -7.04 -16.31
CA GLU A 68 6.69 -7.61 -15.49
C GLU A 68 7.16 -6.66 -14.39
N ALA A 69 6.84 -5.36 -14.46
CA ALA A 69 7.29 -4.34 -13.51
C ALA A 69 6.18 -3.86 -12.56
N VAL A 70 4.93 -3.79 -13.02
CA VAL A 70 3.81 -3.20 -12.26
C VAL A 70 2.66 -4.20 -12.05
N THR A 71 1.90 -4.00 -10.98
CA THR A 71 0.71 -4.78 -10.62
C THR A 71 -0.31 -3.89 -9.91
N GLY A 72 -1.47 -4.45 -9.56
CA GLY A 72 -2.48 -3.77 -8.75
C GLY A 72 -2.91 -2.43 -9.35
N PRO A 73 -3.11 -1.39 -8.52
CA PRO A 73 -3.61 -0.10 -8.99
C PRO A 73 -2.58 0.68 -9.84
N LEU A 74 -1.29 0.33 -9.82
CA LEU A 74 -0.31 0.98 -10.70
C LEU A 74 -0.34 0.47 -12.15
N ALA A 75 -0.89 -0.74 -12.39
CA ALA A 75 -0.78 -1.41 -13.67
C ALA A 75 -1.55 -0.73 -14.81
N ALA A 76 -2.85 -0.51 -14.62
CA ALA A 76 -3.72 -0.03 -15.70
C ALA A 76 -3.30 1.34 -16.27
N PRO A 77 -2.95 2.35 -15.44
CA PRO A 77 -2.48 3.66 -15.95
C PRO A 77 -1.23 3.56 -16.82
N VAL A 78 -0.25 2.80 -16.36
CA VAL A 78 1.02 2.64 -17.05
C VAL A 78 0.81 1.92 -18.38
N GLU A 79 -0.01 0.86 -18.40
CA GLU A 79 -0.39 0.16 -19.63
C GLU A 79 -1.20 1.03 -20.60
N ALA A 80 -2.07 1.90 -20.10
CA ALA A 80 -2.83 2.85 -20.93
C ALA A 80 -1.89 3.88 -21.58
N ARG A 81 -0.94 4.40 -20.80
CA ARG A 81 0.04 5.37 -21.28
C ARG A 81 0.92 4.78 -22.37
N VAL A 82 1.50 3.59 -22.17
CA VAL A 82 2.35 2.95 -23.19
C VAL A 82 1.54 2.58 -24.44
N ARG A 83 0.28 2.14 -24.31
CA ARG A 83 -0.60 1.87 -25.46
C ARG A 83 -0.92 3.13 -26.27
N THR A 84 -1.04 4.28 -25.60
CA THR A 84 -1.39 5.55 -26.25
C THR A 84 -0.17 6.23 -26.87
N TYR A 85 0.96 6.23 -26.17
CA TYR A 85 2.12 7.05 -26.51
C TYR A 85 3.32 6.25 -27.02
N GLY A 86 3.28 4.91 -26.94
CA GLY A 86 4.44 4.06 -27.22
C GLY A 86 5.50 4.23 -26.13
N ARG A 87 6.73 4.53 -26.54
CA ARG A 87 7.84 4.77 -25.60
C ARG A 87 7.53 5.97 -24.71
N LEU A 88 7.79 5.83 -23.41
CA LEU A 88 7.59 6.92 -22.46
C LEU A 88 8.83 7.83 -22.44
N PRO A 89 8.68 9.13 -22.12
CA PRO A 89 9.80 10.05 -22.07
C PRO A 89 10.82 9.61 -21.01
N GLY A 90 12.10 9.95 -21.21
CA GLY A 90 13.17 9.61 -20.26
C GLY A 90 12.94 10.16 -18.84
N SER A 91 12.16 11.24 -18.70
CA SER A 91 11.72 11.78 -17.41
C SER A 91 10.77 10.86 -16.63
N ALA A 92 10.25 9.80 -17.25
CA ALA A 92 9.49 8.77 -16.56
C ALA A 92 10.40 7.71 -15.92
N ARG A 93 11.71 7.71 -16.17
CA ARG A 93 12.64 6.81 -15.48
C ARG A 93 12.74 7.17 -14.00
N VAL A 94 12.96 6.15 -13.18
CA VAL A 94 13.12 6.27 -11.72
C VAL A 94 14.56 5.99 -11.33
N GLU A 95 15.04 6.70 -10.31
CA GLU A 95 16.36 6.53 -9.71
C GLU A 95 16.24 6.65 -8.18
N PRO A 96 15.68 5.63 -7.51
CA PRO A 96 15.49 5.67 -6.07
C PRO A 96 16.84 5.72 -5.33
N ARG A 97 16.97 6.72 -4.45
CA ARG A 97 18.12 6.92 -3.57
C ARG A 97 17.69 6.87 -2.10
N ASN A 98 18.62 6.50 -1.23
CA ASN A 98 18.42 6.40 0.22
C ASN A 98 17.15 5.61 0.60
N PRO A 99 16.98 4.37 0.13
CA PRO A 99 15.79 3.60 0.42
C PRO A 99 15.71 3.20 1.90
N VAL A 100 14.51 3.30 2.46
CA VAL A 100 14.12 2.73 3.75
C VAL A 100 13.06 1.66 3.46
N PHE A 101 13.31 0.45 3.93
CA PHE A 101 12.45 -0.70 3.68
C PHE A 101 11.55 -0.96 4.90
N TYR A 102 10.25 -1.02 4.66
CA TYR A 102 9.25 -1.39 5.66
C TYR A 102 8.76 -2.80 5.35
N VAL A 103 9.34 -3.78 6.04
CA VAL A 103 9.09 -5.20 5.82
C VAL A 103 8.22 -5.71 6.96
N PRO A 104 6.96 -6.09 6.71
CA PRO A 104 6.14 -6.74 7.71
C PRO A 104 6.31 -8.26 7.72
N ARG A 105 6.02 -8.88 8.86
CA ARG A 105 5.85 -10.33 8.97
C ARG A 105 4.50 -10.75 8.41
N GLN A 106 4.49 -11.80 7.59
CA GLN A 106 3.31 -12.26 6.87
C GLN A 106 3.24 -13.79 6.80
N LYS A 107 2.03 -14.31 6.63
CA LYS A 107 1.78 -15.73 6.37
C LYS A 107 1.34 -15.93 4.93
N GLY A 108 1.86 -16.98 4.29
CA GLY A 108 1.41 -17.40 2.96
C GLY A 108 1.71 -16.38 1.86
N TRP A 109 0.80 -16.32 0.90
CA TRP A 109 0.84 -15.47 -0.30
C TRP A 109 -0.49 -14.74 -0.48
N PRO A 110 -0.52 -13.55 -1.11
CA PRO A 110 0.61 -12.78 -1.62
C PRO A 110 1.51 -12.24 -0.50
N ARG A 111 2.78 -11.92 -0.81
CA ARG A 111 3.70 -11.20 0.07
C ARG A 111 3.91 -9.78 -0.42
N TRP A 112 4.16 -8.85 0.51
CA TRP A 112 4.39 -7.44 0.17
C TRP A 112 5.38 -6.75 1.12
N PHE A 113 6.01 -5.68 0.67
CA PHE A 113 6.75 -4.76 1.54
C PHE A 113 6.66 -3.35 0.97
N ALA A 114 6.82 -2.34 1.82
CA ALA A 114 6.82 -0.95 1.41
C ALA A 114 8.23 -0.36 1.40
N VAL A 115 8.42 0.69 0.62
CA VAL A 115 9.68 1.43 0.49
C VAL A 115 9.39 2.91 0.56
N ALA A 116 10.15 3.63 1.38
CA ALA A 116 10.36 5.06 1.21
C ALA A 116 11.70 5.30 0.52
N ALA A 117 11.75 6.16 -0.49
CA ALA A 117 13.01 6.54 -1.15
C ALA A 117 12.95 7.99 -1.64
N LEU A 118 14.09 8.54 -2.05
CA LEU A 118 14.16 9.79 -2.79
C LEU A 118 14.27 9.50 -4.29
N ASP A 119 13.36 10.06 -5.09
CA ASP A 119 13.37 9.94 -6.55
C ASP A 119 13.13 11.31 -7.17
N GLY A 120 14.02 11.77 -8.04
CA GLY A 120 13.95 13.12 -8.62
C GLY A 120 13.88 14.27 -7.60
N GLY A 121 14.51 14.08 -6.41
CA GLY A 121 14.48 15.06 -5.32
C GLY A 121 13.17 15.08 -4.51
N ARG A 122 12.27 14.12 -4.73
CA ARG A 122 11.01 13.97 -4.00
C ARG A 122 11.00 12.66 -3.23
N GLN A 123 10.39 12.67 -2.05
CA GLN A 123 10.09 11.42 -1.36
C GLN A 123 9.05 10.65 -2.16
N VAL A 124 9.27 9.35 -2.34
CA VAL A 124 8.30 8.41 -2.89
C VAL A 124 7.99 7.36 -1.84
N LEU A 125 6.72 6.99 -1.74
CA LEU A 125 6.27 5.84 -0.96
C LEU A 125 5.72 4.80 -1.94
N ALA A 126 6.30 3.61 -1.92
CA ALA A 126 6.03 2.54 -2.85
C ALA A 126 5.67 1.24 -2.12
N VAL A 127 4.94 0.37 -2.81
CA VAL A 127 4.65 -0.99 -2.35
C VAL A 127 5.07 -1.97 -3.42
N PHE A 128 5.83 -2.98 -3.02
CA PHE A 128 6.17 -4.12 -3.84
C PHE A 128 5.34 -5.31 -3.38
N ALA A 129 4.77 -6.03 -4.34
CA ALA A 129 3.97 -7.22 -4.08
C ALA A 129 4.40 -8.39 -4.98
N ARG A 130 4.26 -9.60 -4.44
CA ARG A 130 4.55 -10.87 -5.11
C ARG A 130 3.40 -11.83 -4.84
N ALA A 131 2.76 -12.32 -5.90
CA ALA A 131 1.53 -13.10 -5.79
C ALA A 131 1.76 -14.56 -5.35
N GLY A 132 2.94 -15.12 -5.63
CA GLY A 132 3.32 -16.48 -5.29
C GLY A 132 4.83 -16.69 -5.31
N ALA A 133 5.28 -17.84 -4.79
CA ALA A 133 6.70 -18.16 -4.60
C ALA A 133 7.54 -18.20 -5.88
N LYS A 134 6.92 -18.34 -7.05
CA LYS A 134 7.58 -18.35 -8.36
C LYS A 134 7.40 -17.03 -9.12
N ASP A 135 6.53 -16.14 -8.65
CA ASP A 135 6.27 -14.88 -9.32
C ASP A 135 7.40 -13.88 -9.07
N ARG A 136 7.43 -12.80 -9.84
CA ARG A 136 8.34 -11.67 -9.60
C ARG A 136 7.71 -10.65 -8.66
N TRP A 137 8.57 -9.97 -7.91
CA TRP A 137 8.21 -8.73 -7.22
C TRP A 137 7.90 -7.63 -8.25
N ARG A 138 6.72 -7.01 -8.10
CA ARG A 138 6.21 -5.91 -8.94
C ARG A 138 5.72 -4.77 -8.06
N ALA A 139 5.84 -3.54 -8.54
CA ALA A 139 5.31 -2.38 -7.83
C ALA A 139 3.78 -2.35 -7.96
N ALA A 140 3.08 -2.38 -6.83
CA ALA A 140 1.65 -2.14 -6.74
C ALA A 140 1.34 -0.63 -6.56
N HIS A 141 2.25 0.09 -5.90
CA HIS A 141 2.19 1.53 -5.68
C HIS A 141 3.56 2.17 -5.91
N TRP A 142 3.56 3.38 -6.47
CA TRP A 142 4.71 4.27 -6.55
C TRP A 142 4.20 5.71 -6.58
N LEU A 143 4.18 6.38 -5.42
CA LEU A 143 3.54 7.69 -5.29
C LEU A 143 4.51 8.71 -4.68
N PRO A 144 4.75 9.85 -5.35
CA PRO A 144 5.42 10.99 -4.73
C PRO A 144 4.64 11.46 -3.51
N PHE A 145 5.29 11.46 -2.36
CA PHE A 145 4.71 11.82 -1.08
C PHE A 145 5.22 13.20 -0.65
N LYS A 146 4.32 14.02 -0.13
CA LYS A 146 4.65 15.33 0.43
C LYS A 146 4.37 15.33 1.92
N GLY A 147 5.24 15.98 2.68
CA GLY A 147 5.14 16.03 4.14
C GLY A 147 5.87 14.86 4.80
N ARG A 148 5.58 14.65 6.08
CA ARG A 148 6.17 13.59 6.89
C ARG A 148 5.14 12.49 7.12
N PRO A 149 5.39 11.24 6.70
CA PRO A 149 4.47 10.16 7.01
C PRO A 149 4.45 9.91 8.53
N PRO A 150 3.35 9.38 9.09
CA PRO A 150 3.29 8.97 10.49
C PRO A 150 4.45 8.02 10.85
N GLU A 151 4.89 8.06 12.09
CA GLU A 151 5.92 7.13 12.57
C GLU A 151 5.35 5.72 12.66
N LEU A 152 6.07 4.75 12.07
CA LEU A 152 5.67 3.34 12.08
C LEU A 152 6.07 2.64 13.38
N ALA A 153 5.27 1.65 13.76
CA ALA A 153 5.59 0.69 14.80
C ALA A 153 6.42 -0.47 14.21
N TYR A 154 7.33 -1.00 15.02
CA TYR A 154 8.19 -2.12 14.67
C TYR A 154 8.16 -3.16 15.80
N ASP A 155 8.34 -4.42 15.43
CA ASP A 155 8.55 -5.50 16.40
C ASP A 155 9.97 -5.44 17.00
N SER A 156 10.25 -6.32 17.97
CA SER A 156 11.53 -6.40 18.67
C SER A 156 12.72 -6.75 17.76
N GLU A 157 12.46 -7.29 16.57
CA GLU A 157 13.49 -7.64 15.58
C GLU A 157 13.61 -6.55 14.47
N GLY A 158 12.85 -5.47 14.55
CA GLY A 158 12.91 -4.33 13.64
C GLY A 158 12.04 -4.45 12.39
N TYR A 159 11.10 -5.40 12.33
CA TYR A 159 10.14 -5.52 11.23
C TYR A 159 8.92 -4.64 11.48
N ALA A 160 8.40 -4.03 10.41
CA ALA A 160 7.22 -3.17 10.53
C ALA A 160 5.99 -4.00 10.93
N VAL A 161 5.17 -3.50 11.84
CA VAL A 161 3.99 -4.25 12.29
C VAL A 161 2.87 -4.10 11.25
N PRO A 162 2.31 -5.20 10.70
CA PRO A 162 1.17 -5.10 9.79
C PRO A 162 -0.09 -4.65 10.54
N ALA A 163 -0.97 -3.91 9.86
CA ALA A 163 -2.22 -3.40 10.44
C ALA A 163 -3.43 -3.68 9.53
N PRO A 164 -4.67 -3.62 10.05
CA PRO A 164 -5.84 -3.53 9.18
C PRO A 164 -5.84 -2.20 8.42
N ASP A 165 -6.40 -2.18 7.21
CA ASP A 165 -6.58 -0.95 6.41
C ASP A 165 -7.67 -0.02 6.96
N ARG A 166 -8.46 -0.51 7.92
CA ARG A 166 -9.56 0.19 8.61
C ARG A 166 -10.58 0.77 7.62
N GLY A 167 -10.74 0.16 6.45
CA GLY A 167 -11.75 0.55 5.46
C GLY A 167 -11.51 1.91 4.81
N VAL A 168 -10.29 2.48 4.87
CA VAL A 168 -10.02 3.82 4.33
C VAL A 168 -10.39 3.96 2.86
N ALA A 169 -10.14 2.94 2.04
CA ALA A 169 -10.49 2.96 0.62
C ALA A 169 -12.01 3.06 0.40
N ALA A 170 -12.80 2.36 1.22
CA ALA A 170 -14.26 2.41 1.17
C ALA A 170 -14.80 3.76 1.65
N ALA A 171 -14.28 4.29 2.76
CA ALA A 171 -14.63 5.61 3.27
C ALA A 171 -14.31 6.71 2.25
N HIS A 172 -13.17 6.59 1.57
CA HIS A 172 -12.75 7.55 0.55
C HIS A 172 -13.63 7.50 -0.70
N ALA A 173 -13.91 6.30 -1.22
CA ALA A 173 -14.83 6.14 -2.34
C ALA A 173 -16.24 6.66 -2.01
N ALA A 174 -16.75 6.39 -0.79
CA ALA A 174 -18.05 6.86 -0.34
C ALA A 174 -18.11 8.40 -0.29
N TYR A 175 -17.10 9.04 0.32
CA TYR A 175 -16.99 10.50 0.34
C TYR A 175 -16.99 11.09 -1.09
N LEU A 176 -16.13 10.57 -1.98
CA LEU A 176 -16.03 11.02 -3.36
C LEU A 176 -17.34 10.81 -4.14
N GLY A 177 -18.07 9.73 -3.82
CA GLY A 177 -19.39 9.42 -4.35
C GLY A 177 -20.54 10.28 -3.82
N GLY A 178 -20.28 11.16 -2.84
CA GLY A 178 -21.28 12.10 -2.34
C GLY A 178 -21.69 11.90 -0.88
N ASP A 179 -21.21 10.88 -0.18
CA ASP A 179 -21.56 10.61 1.22
C ASP A 179 -20.80 11.51 2.20
N ASP A 180 -21.46 12.54 2.73
CA ASP A 180 -20.91 13.44 3.74
C ASP A 180 -20.69 12.77 5.10
N THR A 181 -21.32 11.61 5.34
CA THR A 181 -21.21 10.88 6.61
C THR A 181 -20.02 9.92 6.64
N ALA A 182 -19.39 9.66 5.49
CA ALA A 182 -18.22 8.80 5.39
C ALA A 182 -17.13 9.24 6.39
N PRO A 183 -16.48 8.30 7.13
CA PRO A 183 -15.51 8.63 8.17
C PRO A 183 -14.15 9.02 7.59
N LEU A 184 -14.13 10.07 6.79
CA LEU A 184 -12.96 10.59 6.09
C LEU A 184 -12.82 12.11 6.31
N THR A 185 -11.65 12.57 6.69
CA THR A 185 -11.24 13.97 6.57
C THR A 185 -10.66 14.15 5.17
N PRO A 186 -11.38 14.81 4.24
CA PRO A 186 -10.90 14.99 2.88
C PRO A 186 -9.79 16.03 2.83
N ASP A 187 -8.87 15.88 1.88
CA ASP A 187 -7.96 16.95 1.50
C ASP A 187 -8.60 17.84 0.40
N ALA A 188 -7.87 18.87 -0.02
CA ALA A 188 -8.34 19.76 -1.08
C ALA A 188 -8.54 19.01 -2.42
N PHE A 189 -7.67 18.04 -2.71
CA PHE A 189 -7.73 17.27 -3.95
C PHE A 189 -8.99 16.41 -4.03
N SER A 190 -9.30 15.69 -2.95
CA SER A 190 -10.51 14.90 -2.80
C SER A 190 -11.78 15.76 -2.87
N SER A 191 -11.76 16.94 -2.27
CA SER A 191 -12.88 17.88 -2.31
C SER A 191 -13.18 18.36 -3.74
N ASP A 192 -12.14 18.73 -4.49
CA ASP A 192 -12.26 19.14 -5.90
C ASP A 192 -12.74 17.99 -6.80
N ALA A 193 -12.28 16.76 -6.53
CA ALA A 193 -12.69 15.60 -7.29
C ALA A 193 -14.16 15.26 -7.07
N ARG A 194 -14.65 15.35 -5.83
CA ARG A 194 -16.06 15.14 -5.48
C ARG A 194 -17.01 16.09 -6.21
N ALA A 195 -16.58 17.33 -6.48
CA ALA A 195 -17.36 18.31 -7.23
C ALA A 195 -17.78 17.82 -8.64
N ARG A 196 -17.05 16.85 -9.21
CA ARG A 196 -17.31 16.31 -10.55
C ARG A 196 -18.45 15.30 -10.61
N ARG A 197 -18.91 14.78 -9.45
CA ARG A 197 -20.03 13.80 -9.35
C ARG A 197 -19.80 12.54 -10.20
N ASP A 198 -18.54 12.13 -10.32
CA ASP A 198 -18.16 10.86 -10.96
C ASP A 198 -18.48 9.66 -10.06
N ARG A 199 -18.43 8.45 -10.61
CA ARG A 199 -18.63 7.23 -9.83
C ARG A 199 -17.29 6.69 -9.34
N PHE A 200 -17.21 6.33 -8.06
CA PHE A 200 -16.00 5.84 -7.42
C PHE A 200 -16.21 4.45 -6.81
N ALA A 201 -15.18 3.62 -6.84
CA ALA A 201 -15.17 2.34 -6.14
C ALA A 201 -13.76 2.01 -5.62
N PRO A 202 -13.61 1.30 -4.49
CA PRO A 202 -12.32 0.80 -4.04
C PRO A 202 -11.65 -0.13 -5.06
N GLY A 203 -10.32 -0.13 -5.07
CA GLY A 203 -9.48 -1.01 -5.89
C GLY A 203 -8.99 -0.40 -7.21
N PRO A 204 -8.43 -1.23 -8.11
CA PRO A 204 -8.26 -2.67 -8.01
C PRO A 204 -7.12 -3.06 -7.06
N GLY A 205 -7.15 -4.31 -6.61
CA GLY A 205 -6.15 -4.87 -5.70
C GLY A 205 -6.44 -4.61 -4.23
N PRO A 206 -5.65 -5.22 -3.33
CA PRO A 206 -5.79 -5.04 -1.89
C PRO A 206 -5.23 -3.69 -1.44
N SER A 207 -5.71 -3.21 -0.28
CA SER A 207 -4.99 -2.21 0.51
C SER A 207 -3.79 -2.85 1.21
N TYR A 208 -2.72 -2.09 1.41
CA TYR A 208 -1.55 -2.49 2.20
C TYR A 208 -1.42 -1.55 3.39
N ALA A 209 -1.25 -2.08 4.60
CA ALA A 209 -1.28 -1.26 5.80
C ALA A 209 -0.21 -1.66 6.83
N LEU A 210 0.45 -0.65 7.39
CA LEU A 210 1.42 -0.77 8.48
C LEU A 210 0.93 0.02 9.69
N GLN A 211 1.16 -0.52 10.88
CA GLN A 211 0.77 0.11 12.13
C GLN A 211 1.66 1.32 12.39
N THR A 212 1.04 2.40 12.85
CA THR A 212 1.73 3.61 13.32
C THR A 212 1.94 3.54 14.83
N LYS A 213 2.92 4.30 15.37
CA LYS A 213 3.24 4.28 16.81
C LYS A 213 2.07 4.67 17.72
N ASP A 214 1.13 5.46 17.21
CA ASP A 214 -0.10 5.84 17.89
C ASP A 214 -1.23 4.79 17.76
N GLY A 215 -0.94 3.62 17.18
CA GLY A 215 -1.88 2.51 17.00
C GLY A 215 -2.76 2.60 15.74
N GLY A 216 -2.68 3.70 14.98
CA GLY A 216 -3.33 3.85 13.68
C GLY A 216 -2.70 2.98 12.57
N SER A 217 -3.10 3.26 11.33
CA SER A 217 -2.63 2.57 10.13
C SER A 217 -2.18 3.58 9.08
N LEU A 218 -0.96 3.44 8.57
CA LEU A 218 -0.55 4.03 7.28
C LEU A 218 -0.94 3.07 6.17
N VAL A 219 -1.73 3.52 5.20
CA VAL A 219 -2.38 2.66 4.21
C VAL A 219 -2.09 3.12 2.77
N TRP A 220 -1.69 2.19 1.92
CA TRP A 220 -1.66 2.35 0.45
C TRP A 220 -2.88 1.66 -0.15
N TYR A 221 -3.65 2.36 -0.97
CA TYR A 221 -4.87 1.81 -1.57
C TYR A 221 -5.16 2.45 -2.92
N GLY A 222 -5.94 1.74 -3.74
CA GLY A 222 -6.40 2.23 -5.04
C GLY A 222 -7.90 2.56 -5.03
N LEU A 223 -8.32 3.49 -5.89
CA LEU A 223 -9.73 3.71 -6.24
C LEU A 223 -9.88 3.74 -7.76
N THR A 224 -11.02 3.25 -8.26
CA THR A 224 -11.42 3.48 -9.65
C THR A 224 -12.41 4.65 -9.70
N GLN A 225 -12.28 5.48 -10.74
CA GLN A 225 -13.18 6.59 -11.03
C GLN A 225 -13.71 6.46 -12.46
N GLU A 226 -15.02 6.37 -12.60
CA GLU A 226 -15.72 6.35 -13.87
C GLU A 226 -16.30 7.73 -14.15
N GLN A 227 -15.71 8.41 -15.12
CA GLN A 227 -16.19 9.72 -15.58
C GLN A 227 -17.19 9.51 -16.72
N ALA A 228 -18.42 9.98 -16.50
CA ALA A 228 -19.42 10.10 -17.57
C ALA A 228 -19.07 11.31 -18.45
N GLY A 229 -19.27 11.19 -19.76
CA GLY A 229 -19.04 12.30 -20.69
C GLY A 229 -19.89 13.53 -20.35
N GLY A 230 -19.42 14.72 -20.74
CA GLY A 230 -20.15 15.99 -20.54
C GLY A 230 -19.45 17.06 -19.69
N GLY A 231 -18.27 16.77 -19.13
CA GLY A 231 -17.42 17.75 -18.42
C GLY A 231 -16.12 18.08 -19.17
N THR A 232 -15.43 19.17 -18.79
CA THR A 232 -14.13 19.54 -19.35
C THR A 232 -13.11 18.40 -19.14
N PRO A 233 -12.54 17.82 -20.21
CA PRO A 233 -11.55 16.76 -20.08
C PRO A 233 -10.32 17.25 -19.31
N ARG A 234 -9.89 16.44 -18.34
CA ARG A 234 -8.55 16.60 -17.71
C ARG A 234 -7.47 16.49 -18.79
N ALA A 235 -6.29 17.02 -18.50
CA ALA A 235 -5.16 17.06 -19.44
C ALA A 235 -4.89 15.70 -20.11
N GLU A 236 -4.76 14.61 -19.33
CA GLU A 236 -4.47 13.29 -19.90
C GLU A 236 -5.55 12.77 -20.87
N LEU A 237 -6.84 13.03 -20.60
CA LEU A 237 -7.92 12.65 -21.50
C LEU A 237 -7.91 13.53 -22.76
N ARG A 238 -7.63 14.82 -22.61
CA ARG A 238 -7.50 15.74 -23.75
C ARG A 238 -6.35 15.31 -24.66
N ASP A 239 -5.18 15.04 -24.08
CA ASP A 239 -4.00 14.59 -24.79
C ASP A 239 -4.26 13.26 -25.50
N TYR A 240 -4.95 12.33 -24.84
CA TYR A 240 -5.40 11.07 -25.45
C TYR A 240 -6.31 11.31 -26.67
N LEU A 241 -7.35 12.15 -26.52
CA LEU A 241 -8.30 12.43 -27.60
C LEU A 241 -7.62 13.11 -28.79
N THR A 242 -6.74 14.09 -28.53
CA THR A 242 -5.92 14.73 -29.56
C THR A 242 -5.00 13.73 -30.26
N ARG A 243 -4.34 12.84 -29.51
CA ARG A 243 -3.42 11.85 -30.06
C ARG A 243 -4.11 10.79 -30.91
N THR A 244 -5.34 10.41 -30.56
CA THR A 244 -6.11 9.35 -31.22
C THR A 244 -7.08 9.88 -32.29
N GLY A 245 -7.19 11.20 -32.46
CA GLY A 245 -8.13 11.81 -33.40
C GLY A 245 -9.60 11.62 -33.03
N ARG A 246 -9.90 11.30 -31.76
CA ARG A 246 -11.28 11.10 -31.27
C ARG A 246 -11.87 12.44 -30.82
N THR A 247 -13.12 12.70 -31.21
CA THR A 247 -13.88 13.85 -30.68
C THR A 247 -14.48 13.50 -29.32
N GLY A 248 -14.53 14.45 -28.39
CA GLY A 248 -14.87 14.20 -26.98
C GLY A 248 -16.33 13.81 -26.69
N GLY A 249 -17.20 13.78 -27.69
CA GLY A 249 -18.62 13.43 -27.53
C GLY A 249 -18.81 11.95 -27.19
N GLY A 250 -19.53 11.65 -26.10
CA GLY A 250 -19.91 10.29 -25.72
C GLY A 250 -18.79 9.40 -25.17
N VAL A 251 -17.62 9.97 -24.88
CA VAL A 251 -16.47 9.24 -24.34
C VAL A 251 -16.69 8.90 -22.86
N ARG A 252 -16.40 7.65 -22.46
CA ARG A 252 -16.28 7.25 -21.06
C ARG A 252 -14.83 7.01 -20.72
N ALA A 253 -14.36 7.66 -19.65
CA ALA A 253 -13.00 7.53 -19.17
C ALA A 253 -12.98 6.84 -17.80
N THR A 254 -12.17 5.79 -17.69
CA THR A 254 -11.81 5.18 -16.41
C THR A 254 -10.50 5.79 -15.95
N TRP A 255 -10.50 6.32 -14.73
CA TRP A 255 -9.34 6.85 -14.04
C TRP A 255 -8.98 5.92 -12.89
N GLN A 256 -7.68 5.77 -12.64
CA GLN A 256 -7.16 5.01 -11.53
C GLN A 256 -6.48 5.96 -10.56
N TRP A 257 -6.84 5.79 -9.30
CA TRP A 257 -6.27 6.51 -8.18
C TRP A 257 -5.27 5.61 -7.49
N LEU A 258 -4.12 6.18 -7.15
CA LEU A 258 -3.23 5.67 -6.13
C LEU A 258 -3.30 6.66 -4.97
N ALA A 259 -3.58 6.16 -3.78
CA ALA A 259 -3.71 6.98 -2.59
C ALA A 259 -2.90 6.41 -1.43
N ILE A 260 -2.50 7.32 -0.56
CA ILE A 260 -1.88 7.05 0.74
C ILE A 260 -2.75 7.73 1.78
N GLY A 261 -3.19 6.99 2.77
CA GLY A 261 -4.04 7.48 3.85
C GLY A 261 -3.51 7.10 5.21
N TYR A 262 -3.98 7.82 6.22
CA TYR A 262 -3.79 7.47 7.62
C TYR A 262 -5.16 7.23 8.26
N ALA A 263 -5.34 6.05 8.86
CA ALA A 263 -6.56 5.69 9.56
C ALA A 263 -6.28 5.51 11.06
N PRO A 264 -6.80 6.38 11.94
CA PRO A 264 -6.58 6.26 13.38
C PRO A 264 -7.28 5.04 13.99
N VAL A 265 -7.00 4.75 15.27
CA VAL A 265 -7.67 3.65 16.00
C VAL A 265 -9.19 3.83 15.99
N SER A 266 -9.62 5.07 16.18
CA SER A 266 -11.00 5.52 16.15
C SER A 266 -11.06 6.92 15.50
N GLY A 267 -12.21 7.26 14.92
CA GLY A 267 -12.42 8.56 14.26
C GLY A 267 -12.30 8.48 12.73
N ARG A 268 -11.89 9.58 12.11
CA ARG A 268 -11.91 9.76 10.65
C ARG A 268 -10.53 9.52 10.05
N ALA A 269 -10.48 8.79 8.94
CA ALA A 269 -9.25 8.61 8.17
C ALA A 269 -8.87 9.90 7.42
N ASN A 270 -7.59 10.12 7.18
CA ASN A 270 -7.06 11.28 6.47
C ASN A 270 -6.40 10.82 5.17
N VAL A 271 -6.60 11.58 4.10
CA VAL A 271 -5.86 11.39 2.86
C VAL A 271 -4.55 12.15 2.95
N LEU A 272 -3.42 11.49 2.72
CA LEU A 272 -2.08 12.07 2.85
C LEU A 272 -1.41 12.37 1.50
N GLY A 273 -1.80 11.65 0.45
CA GLY A 273 -1.24 11.88 -0.88
C GLY A 273 -1.94 11.03 -1.93
N GLU A 274 -2.14 11.62 -3.11
CA GLU A 274 -2.93 11.02 -4.18
C GLU A 274 -2.33 11.31 -5.54
N SER A 275 -2.57 10.39 -6.47
CA SER A 275 -2.33 10.60 -7.89
C SER A 275 -3.45 9.93 -8.68
N VAL A 276 -3.84 10.56 -9.79
CA VAL A 276 -4.93 10.09 -10.63
C VAL A 276 -4.49 10.09 -12.07
N SER A 277 -4.59 8.94 -12.71
CA SER A 277 -4.16 8.77 -14.08
C SER A 277 -5.19 8.02 -14.90
N LEU A 278 -5.22 8.34 -16.19
CA LEU A 278 -6.13 7.73 -17.15
C LEU A 278 -5.76 6.25 -17.34
N ALA A 279 -6.73 5.37 -17.11
CA ALA A 279 -6.56 3.93 -17.18
C ALA A 279 -7.25 3.31 -18.39
N ALA A 280 -8.37 3.88 -18.85
CA ALA A 280 -9.03 3.46 -20.08
C ALA A 280 -9.90 4.55 -20.66
N VAL A 281 -10.13 4.49 -21.98
CA VAL A 281 -11.08 5.31 -22.72
C VAL A 281 -11.93 4.40 -23.59
N ARG A 282 -13.25 4.54 -23.51
CA ARG A 282 -14.23 3.80 -24.33
C ARG A 282 -15.07 4.78 -25.14
#